data_AF-A0A942FYF8-F1
#
_entry.id   AF-A0A942FYF8-F1
#
_cell.length_a   1.000
_cell.length_b   1.000
_cell.length_c   1.000
_cell.angle_alpha   90.00
_cell.angle_beta   90.00
_cell.angle_gamma   90.00
#
_symmetry.space_group_name_H-M   'P 1'
#
loop_
_entity.id
_entity.type
_entity.pdbx_description
1 polymer ?
#
loop_
_entity_poly.entity_id
_entity_poly.type
_entity_poly.pdbx_seq_one_letter_code
_entity_poly.pdbx_strand_id
1 'polypeptide(L)'
;MPVKGPPRIIDSFQDALIGIATALREEKNMRIHFALLFLLFCASFYFGLDRLEWALVLLAAGGVIGLEMLNSAVERVVDLVEPRFHPLAALAKRLAAGGVLVAAIAAVAVGSLIFWPKVWGWLR
;
A
#
# COMPACT_ATOMS: atom_id res chain seq x y z
N MET A 1 22.85 16.09 25.68
CA MET A 1 21.51 15.98 25.05
C MET A 1 20.65 15.15 25.99
N PRO A 2 19.45 15.59 26.40
CA PRO A 2 18.59 14.76 27.25
C PRO A 2 18.22 13.49 26.47
N VAL A 3 18.52 12.33 27.05
CA VAL A 3 18.12 11.03 26.50
C VAL A 3 16.60 10.96 26.60
N LYS A 4 15.91 11.07 25.46
CA LYS A 4 14.45 10.82 25.41
C LYS A 4 14.22 9.40 25.94
N GLY A 5 13.35 9.27 26.95
CA GLY A 5 12.87 7.96 27.41
C GLY A 5 12.23 7.19 26.25
N PRO A 6 12.05 5.86 26.37
CA PRO A 6 11.46 5.06 25.31
C PRO A 6 10.09 5.66 24.92
N PRO A 7 9.79 5.77 23.61
CA PRO A 7 8.52 6.32 23.17
C PRO A 7 7.38 5.50 23.76
N ARG A 8 6.33 6.18 24.24
CA ARG A 8 5.15 5.48 24.73
C ARG A 8 4.48 4.84 23.53
N ILE A 9 3.80 3.71 23.73
CA ILE A 9 3.07 3.03 22.65
C ILE A 9 2.15 4.01 21.90
N ILE A 10 1.47 4.88 22.65
CA ILE A 10 0.58 5.92 22.09
C ILE A 10 1.32 6.86 21.14
N ASP A 11 2.56 7.26 21.47
CA ASP A 11 3.37 8.17 20.65
C ASP A 11 3.71 7.50 19.30
N SER A 12 4.10 6.22 19.34
CA SER A 12 4.39 5.44 18.12
C SER A 12 3.17 5.25 17.22
N PHE A 13 1.97 5.06 17.79
CA PHE A 13 0.72 4.99 17.02
C PHE A 13 0.37 6.33 16.38
N GLN A 14 0.56 7.45 17.10
CA GLN A 14 0.34 8.79 16.55
C GLN A 14 1.29 9.05 15.37
N ASP A 15 2.58 8.73 15.51
CA ASP A 15 3.57 8.89 14.45
C ASP A 15 3.20 8.06 13.21
N ALA A 16 2.76 6.81 13.40
CA ALA A 16 2.31 5.96 12.30
C ALA A 16 1.08 6.52 11.58
N LEU A 17 0.09 7.04 12.32
CA LEU A 17 -1.10 7.67 11.75
C LEU A 17 -0.77 8.95 10.97
N ILE A 18 0.16 9.75 11.48
CA ILE A 18 0.69 10.92 10.76
C ILE A 18 1.36 10.46 9.46
N GLY A 19 2.14 9.38 9.50
CA GLY A 19 2.76 8.79 8.30
C GLY A 19 1.74 8.40 7.24
N ILE A 20 0.67 7.71 7.62
CA ILE A 20 -0.42 7.31 6.71
C ILE A 20 -1.12 8.57 6.13
N ALA A 21 -1.45 9.54 6.99
CA ALA A 21 -2.12 10.77 6.57
C ALA A 21 -1.26 11.59 5.59
N THR A 22 0.04 11.68 5.85
CA THR A 22 1.01 12.34 4.96
C THR A 22 1.09 11.64 3.62
N ALA A 23 1.21 10.30 3.60
CA ALA A 23 1.23 9.53 2.35
C ALA A 23 -0.04 9.74 1.52
N LEU A 24 -1.22 9.72 2.14
CA LEU A 24 -2.50 10.01 1.48
C LEU A 24 -2.56 11.45 0.90
N ARG A 25 -1.97 12.41 1.61
CA ARG A 25 -1.98 13.82 1.19
C ARG A 25 -0.97 14.10 0.09
N GLU A 26 0.21 13.50 0.12
CA GLU A 26 1.31 13.86 -0.79
C GLU A 26 1.35 12.96 -2.03
N GLU A 27 1.00 11.68 -1.89
CA GLU A 27 1.19 10.69 -2.96
C GLU A 27 -0.10 10.44 -3.75
N LYS A 28 -0.08 10.75 -5.05
CA LYS A 28 -1.22 10.51 -5.94
C LYS A 28 -1.56 9.02 -6.03
N ASN A 29 -0.55 8.16 -6.14
CA ASN A 29 -0.71 6.71 -6.18
C ASN A 29 -1.38 6.19 -4.91
N MET A 30 -1.01 6.73 -3.74
CA MET A 30 -1.62 6.33 -2.47
C MET A 30 -3.14 6.58 -2.44
N ARG A 31 -3.59 7.73 -2.97
CA ARG A 31 -5.02 8.02 -3.10
C ARG A 31 -5.73 7.03 -4.01
N ILE A 32 -5.10 6.64 -5.11
CA ILE A 32 -5.65 5.63 -6.03
C ILE A 32 -5.75 4.27 -5.33
N HIS A 33 -4.70 3.84 -4.63
CA HIS A 33 -4.72 2.56 -3.90
C HIS A 33 -5.80 2.53 -2.80
N PHE A 34 -5.99 3.62 -2.06
CA PHE A 34 -7.07 3.72 -1.08
C PHE A 34 -8.47 3.74 -1.72
N ALA A 35 -8.64 4.42 -2.85
CA ALA A 35 -9.91 4.38 -3.59
C ALA A 35 -10.22 2.95 -4.10
N LEU A 36 -9.21 2.24 -4.62
CA LEU A 36 -9.34 0.85 -5.02
C LEU A 36 -9.65 -0.06 -3.83
N LEU A 37 -9.01 0.16 -2.68
CA LEU A 37 -9.32 -0.57 -1.44
C LEU A 37 -10.78 -0.36 -1.03
N PHE A 38 -11.29 0.88 -1.10
CA PHE A 38 -12.69 1.18 -0.79
C PHE A 38 -13.65 0.47 -1.76
N LEU A 39 -13.36 0.48 -3.07
CA LEU A 39 -14.15 -0.24 -4.06
C LEU A 39 -14.13 -1.75 -3.82
N LEU A 40 -12.95 -2.32 -3.52
CA LEU A 40 -12.82 -3.73 -3.17
C LEU A 40 -13.63 -4.07 -1.93
N PHE A 41 -13.60 -3.23 -0.89
CA PHE A 41 -14.40 -3.42 0.31
C PHE A 41 -15.90 -3.45 -0.02
N CYS A 42 -16.42 -2.47 -0.78
CA CYS A 42 -17.81 -2.46 -1.21
C CYS A 42 -18.18 -3.69 -2.04
N ALA A 43 -17.33 -4.09 -2.99
CA ALA A 43 -17.54 -5.29 -3.80
C ALA A 43 -17.52 -6.56 -2.93
N SER A 44 -16.61 -6.65 -1.96
CA SER A 44 -16.50 -7.78 -1.04
C SER A 44 -17.76 -7.99 -0.22
N PHE A 45 -18.37 -6.90 0.25
CA PHE A 45 -19.68 -6.95 0.93
C PHE A 45 -20.80 -7.35 -0.04
N TYR A 46 -20.84 -6.75 -1.23
CA TYR A 46 -21.90 -7.00 -2.22
C TYR A 46 -21.93 -8.46 -2.69
N PHE A 47 -20.76 -9.04 -3.00
CA PHE A 47 -20.64 -10.42 -3.47
C PHE A 47 -20.59 -11.47 -2.35
N GLY A 48 -20.72 -11.06 -1.10
CA GLY A 48 -20.75 -11.96 0.06
C GLY A 48 -19.49 -12.82 0.17
N LEU A 49 -18.31 -12.19 0.22
CA LEU A 49 -17.06 -12.92 0.43
C LEU A 49 -17.06 -13.68 1.75
N ASP A 50 -16.50 -14.89 1.74
CA ASP A 50 -16.22 -15.64 2.95
C ASP A 50 -15.02 -15.07 3.72
N ARG A 51 -14.76 -15.62 4.92
CA ARG A 51 -13.69 -15.12 5.81
C ARG A 51 -12.29 -15.23 5.19
N LEU A 52 -12.03 -16.28 4.40
CA LEU A 52 -10.73 -16.49 3.77
C LEU A 52 -10.57 -15.54 2.58
N GLU A 53 -11.60 -15.39 1.75
CA GLU A 53 -11.63 -14.43 0.65
C GLU A 53 -11.40 -13.00 1.15
N TRP A 54 -12.05 -12.61 2.26
CA TRP A 54 -11.80 -11.35 2.95
C TRP A 54 -10.36 -11.19 3.40
N ALA A 55 -9.80 -12.19 4.07
CA ALA A 55 -8.42 -12.15 4.54
C ALA A 55 -7.43 -11.98 3.38
N LEU A 56 -7.64 -12.69 2.27
CA LEU A 56 -6.79 -12.60 1.08
C LEU A 56 -6.87 -11.21 0.42
N VAL A 57 -8.07 -10.65 0.24
CA VAL A 57 -8.24 -9.31 -0.35
C VAL A 57 -7.60 -8.23 0.54
N LEU A 58 -7.82 -8.30 1.86
CA LEU A 58 -7.26 -7.34 2.81
C LEU A 58 -5.73 -7.42 2.87
N LEU A 59 -5.16 -8.63 2.89
CA LEU A 59 -3.71 -8.82 2.87
C LEU A 59 -3.10 -8.33 1.56
N ALA A 60 -3.71 -8.64 0.42
CA ALA A 60 -3.22 -8.20 -0.87
C ALA A 60 -3.25 -6.65 -0.99
N ALA A 61 -4.38 -6.02 -0.68
CA ALA A 61 -4.52 -4.59 -0.79
C ALA A 61 -3.70 -3.83 0.28
N GLY A 62 -3.67 -4.33 1.51
CA GLY A 62 -2.83 -3.80 2.58
C GLY A 62 -1.33 -3.91 2.25
N GLY A 63 -0.91 -5.02 1.64
CA GLY A 63 0.47 -5.22 1.17
C GLY A 63 0.89 -4.21 0.10
N VAL A 64 0.02 -3.93 -0.88
CA VAL A 64 0.28 -2.90 -1.90
C VAL A 64 0.43 -1.51 -1.28
N ILE A 65 -0.49 -1.14 -0.38
CA ILE A 65 -0.43 0.15 0.33
C ILE A 65 0.85 0.26 1.16
N GLY A 66 1.20 -0.79 1.91
CA GLY A 66 2.42 -0.83 2.71
C GLY A 66 3.68 -0.68 1.85
N LEU A 67 3.75 -1.37 0.72
CA LEU A 67 4.88 -1.24 -0.20
C LEU A 67 4.96 0.12 -0.87
N GLU A 68 3.83 0.75 -1.21
CA GLU A 68 3.83 2.11 -1.77
C GLU A 68 4.30 3.15 -0.73
N MET A 69 3.95 2.97 0.55
CA MET A 69 4.51 3.79 1.64
C MET A 69 6.02 3.58 1.80
N LEU A 70 6.50 2.33 1.70
CA LEU A 70 7.93 2.03 1.73
C LEU A 70 8.66 2.62 0.51
N ASN A 71 8.07 2.56 -0.69
CA ASN A 71 8.61 3.21 -1.89
C ASN A 71 8.78 4.72 -1.65
N SER A 72 7.74 5.37 -1.16
CA SER A 72 7.72 6.80 -0.84
C SER A 72 8.76 7.18 0.22
N ALA A 73 8.99 6.30 1.20
CA ALA A 73 10.03 6.48 2.21
C ALA A 73 11.44 6.34 1.63
N VAL A 74 11.68 5.32 0.79
CA VAL A 74 12.96 5.13 0.08
C VAL A 74 13.25 6.34 -0.81
N GLU A 75 12.27 6.83 -1.57
CA GLU A 75 12.43 8.02 -2.41
C GLU A 75 12.88 9.23 -1.59
N ARG A 76 12.21 9.51 -0.45
CA ARG A 76 12.57 10.62 0.45
C ARG A 76 13.97 10.46 1.06
N VAL A 77 14.36 9.24 1.43
CA VAL A 77 15.72 8.98 1.95
C VAL A 77 16.77 9.18 0.86
N VAL A 78 16.51 8.70 -0.35
CA VAL A 78 17.43 8.90 -1.49
C VAL A 78 17.55 10.38 -1.82
N ASP A 79 16.44 11.13 -1.84
CA ASP A 79 16.45 12.59 -2.09
C ASP A 79 17.14 13.39 -0.99
N LEU A 80 17.09 12.90 0.26
CA LEU A 80 17.82 13.48 1.38
C LEU A 80 19.34 13.27 1.24
N VAL A 81 19.77 12.08 0.83
CA VAL A 81 21.20 11.70 0.79
C VAL A 81 21.88 12.16 -0.50
N GLU A 82 21.20 12.09 -1.64
CA GLU A 82 21.75 12.47 -2.94
C GLU A 82 20.73 13.35 -3.71
N PRO A 83 20.75 14.67 -3.48
CA PRO A 83 19.78 15.60 -4.08
C PRO A 83 19.98 15.82 -5.58
N ARG A 84 21.13 15.42 -6.14
CA ARG A 84 21.44 15.54 -7.56
C ARG A 84 21.26 14.19 -8.24
N PHE A 85 21.16 14.20 -9.57
CA PHE A 85 21.05 12.95 -10.30
C PHE A 85 22.30 12.08 -10.11
N HIS A 86 22.10 10.87 -9.58
CA HIS A 86 23.13 9.84 -9.48
C HIS A 86 22.59 8.50 -10.03
N PRO A 87 23.34 7.77 -10.88
CA PRO A 87 22.84 6.53 -11.49
C PRO A 87 22.34 5.49 -10.47
N LEU A 88 23.04 5.32 -9.34
CA LEU A 88 22.61 4.40 -8.28
C LEU A 88 21.36 4.88 -7.55
N ALA A 89 21.20 6.18 -7.33
CA ALA A 89 19.98 6.75 -6.73
C ALA A 89 18.77 6.51 -7.63
N ALA A 90 18.94 6.72 -8.94
CA ALA A 90 17.91 6.40 -9.93
C ALA A 90 17.57 4.90 -9.95
N LEU A 91 18.56 4.02 -9.85
CA LEU A 91 18.33 2.57 -9.78
C LEU A 91 17.57 2.16 -8.51
N ALA A 92 17.95 2.70 -7.34
CA ALA A 92 17.29 2.40 -6.07
C ALA A 92 15.79 2.76 -6.11
N LYS A 93 15.46 3.96 -6.60
CA LYS A 93 14.07 4.41 -6.79
C LYS A 93 13.30 3.49 -7.76
N ARG A 94 13.91 3.09 -8.87
CA ARG A 94 13.29 2.17 -9.84
C ARG A 94 13.01 0.79 -9.24
N LEU A 95 13.93 0.27 -8.42
CA LEU A 95 13.73 -1.03 -7.74
C LEU A 95 12.60 -0.96 -6.71
N ALA A 96 12.53 0.12 -5.94
CA ALA A 96 11.44 0.34 -4.99
C ALA A 96 10.07 0.40 -5.70
N ALA A 97 9.95 1.18 -6.78
CA ALA A 97 8.73 1.23 -7.59
C ALA A 97 8.41 -0.12 -8.26
N GLY A 98 9.44 -0.86 -8.68
CA GLY A 98 9.29 -2.22 -9.22
C GLY A 98 8.70 -3.20 -8.21
N GLY A 99 9.06 -3.09 -6.93
CA GLY A 99 8.48 -3.88 -5.85
C GLY A 99 6.98 -3.63 -5.67
N VAL A 100 6.56 -2.36 -5.72
CA VAL A 100 5.12 -1.99 -5.69
C VAL A 100 4.39 -2.61 -6.88
N LEU A 101 4.95 -2.53 -8.09
CA LEU A 101 4.34 -3.09 -9.30
C LEU A 101 4.11 -4.60 -9.17
N VAL A 102 5.09 -5.34 -8.66
CA VAL A 102 4.95 -6.80 -8.43
C VAL A 102 3.81 -7.08 -7.45
N ALA A 103 3.72 -6.34 -6.36
CA ALA A 103 2.64 -6.50 -5.40
C ALA A 103 1.27 -6.13 -5.98
N ALA A 104 1.20 -5.08 -6.81
CA ALA A 104 -0.03 -4.68 -7.48
C ALA A 104 -0.53 -5.76 -8.44
N ILE A 105 0.36 -6.39 -9.21
CA ILE A 105 0.03 -7.52 -10.09
C ILE A 105 -0.50 -8.70 -9.28
N ALA A 106 0.17 -9.04 -8.17
CA ALA A 106 -0.28 -10.11 -7.28
C ALA A 106 -1.68 -9.80 -6.70
N ALA A 107 -1.94 -8.56 -6.28
CA ALA A 107 -3.24 -8.15 -5.77
C ALA A 107 -4.35 -8.23 -6.83
N VAL A 108 -4.05 -7.85 -8.08
CA VAL A 108 -4.99 -8.01 -9.20
C VAL A 108 -5.27 -9.50 -9.46
N ALA A 109 -4.27 -10.36 -9.40
CA ALA A 109 -4.46 -11.80 -9.55
C ALA A 109 -5.36 -12.38 -8.44
N VAL A 110 -5.10 -12.03 -7.16
CA VAL A 110 -5.95 -12.44 -6.02
C VAL A 110 -7.38 -11.95 -6.19
N GLY A 111 -7.56 -10.66 -6.51
CA GLY A 111 -8.88 -10.10 -6.76
C GLY A 111 -9.61 -10.79 -7.91
N SER A 112 -8.90 -11.10 -9.00
CA SER A 112 -9.48 -11.78 -10.16
C SER A 112 -9.94 -13.19 -9.80
N LEU A 113 -9.12 -13.97 -9.06
CA LEU A 113 -9.48 -15.33 -8.65
C LEU A 113 -10.73 -15.37 -7.75
N ILE A 114 -10.92 -14.35 -6.92
CA ILE A 114 -12.05 -14.27 -5.99
C ILE A 114 -13.31 -13.71 -6.66
N PHE A 115 -13.20 -12.57 -7.35
CA PHE A 115 -14.35 -11.87 -7.88
C PHE A 115 -14.83 -12.40 -9.24
N TRP A 116 -13.94 -12.96 -10.08
CA TRP A 116 -14.33 -13.43 -11.42
C TRP A 116 -15.45 -14.48 -11.39
N PRO A 117 -15.38 -15.56 -10.57
CA PRO A 117 -16.45 -16.55 -10.51
C PRO A 117 -17.78 -15.98 -10.02
N LYS A 118 -17.73 -15.01 -9.09
CA LYS A 118 -18.92 -14.37 -8.49
C LYS A 118 -19.60 -13.44 -9.48
N VAL A 119 -18.83 -12.63 -10.20
CA VAL A 119 -19.33 -11.75 -11.27
C VAL A 119 -19.90 -12.58 -12.42
N TRP A 120 -19.19 -13.61 -12.87
CA TRP A 120 -19.68 -14.52 -13.91
C TRP A 120 -20.97 -15.23 -13.48
N GLY A 121 -21.04 -15.61 -12.20
CA GLY A 121 -22.24 -16.19 -11.59
C GLY A 121 -23.45 -15.27 -11.54
N TRP A 122 -23.24 -13.95 -11.41
CA TRP A 122 -24.29 -12.93 -11.37
C TRP A 122 -24.79 -12.50 -12.75
N LEU A 123 -23.93 -12.55 -13.77
CA LEU A 123 -24.27 -12.16 -15.14
C LEU A 123 -25.10 -13.20 -15.91
N ARG A 124 -25.16 -14.44 -15.42
CA ARG A 124 -25.90 -15.57 -16.01
C ARG A 124 -27.20 -15.81 -15.26
#